data_AF-A0A3B9YR36-F1
#
_entry.id   AF-A0A3B9YR36-F1
#
_cell.length_a   1.000
_cell.length_b   1.000
_cell.length_c   1.000
_cell.angle_alpha   90.00
_cell.angle_beta   90.00
_cell.angle_gamma   90.00
#
_symmetry.space_group_name_H-M   'P 1'
#
loop_
_entity.id
_entity.type
_entity.pdbx_description
1 polymer ?
#
loop_
_entity_poly.entity_id
_entity_poly.type
_entity_poly.pdbx_seq_one_letter_code
_entity_poly.pdbx_strand_id
1 'polypeptide(L)'
;RAAAPRARLIADANESWTEENFAMNYRACQEAQVELIEQPLADGQDALLETWRGPIPICADESAHNIGDLEALAQRYQAINIKLDKT
;
A
#
# COMPACT_ATOMS: atom_id res chain seq x y z
N ARG A 1 10.74 9.84 -10.49
CA ARG A 1 9.89 10.82 -11.21
C ARG A 1 10.57 11.48 -12.42
N ALA A 2 11.70 12.20 -12.27
CA ALA A 2 12.29 13.01 -13.35
C ALA A 2 12.56 12.28 -14.70
N ALA A 3 12.93 11.00 -14.66
CA ALA A 3 13.17 10.19 -15.86
C ALA A 3 11.89 9.85 -16.65
N ALA A 4 10.72 9.87 -16.00
CA ALA A 4 9.44 9.54 -16.59
C ALA A 4 8.36 10.52 -16.09
N PRO A 5 8.46 11.82 -16.43
CA PRO A 5 7.65 12.87 -15.81
C PRO A 5 6.16 12.73 -16.10
N ARG A 6 5.79 12.11 -17.22
CA ARG A 6 4.39 11.91 -17.65
C ARG A 6 3.83 10.53 -17.33
N ALA A 7 4.63 9.61 -16.79
CA ALA A 7 4.14 8.28 -16.45
C ALA A 7 3.26 8.33 -15.20
N ARG A 8 2.20 7.53 -15.18
CA ARG A 8 1.51 7.18 -13.93
C ARG A 8 2.39 6.19 -13.20
N LEU A 9 2.70 6.46 -11.93
CA LEU A 9 3.61 5.62 -11.15
C LEU A 9 2.85 5.02 -9.98
N ILE A 10 3.08 3.73 -9.75
CA ILE A 10 2.73 3.04 -8.50
C ILE A 10 4.05 2.63 -7.84
N ALA A 11 4.04 2.50 -6.52
CA ALA A 11 5.18 2.01 -5.76
C ALA A 11 4.76 0.73 -5.04
N ASP A 12 5.51 -0.34 -5.25
CA ASP A 12 5.37 -1.58 -4.49
C ASP A 12 6.56 -1.67 -3.53
N ALA A 13 6.24 -1.79 -2.24
CA ALA A 13 7.23 -1.87 -1.18
C ALA A 13 7.46 -3.30 -0.70
N ASN A 14 6.61 -4.26 -1.08
CA ASN A 14 6.70 -5.68 -0.70
C ASN A 14 7.08 -5.87 0.77
N GLU A 15 6.27 -5.31 1.67
CA GLU A 15 6.39 -5.46 3.12
C GLU A 15 7.64 -4.82 3.77
N SER A 16 8.42 -4.04 3.01
CA SER A 16 9.73 -3.56 3.48
C SER A 16 9.69 -2.32 4.37
N TRP A 17 8.55 -1.64 4.49
CA TRP A 17 8.43 -0.47 5.37
C TRP A 17 8.08 -0.89 6.79
N THR A 18 8.39 -0.01 7.73
CA THR A 18 8.06 -0.17 9.15
C THR A 18 7.23 1.02 9.59
N GLU A 19 6.56 0.93 10.74
CA GLU A 19 5.79 2.05 11.28
C GLU A 19 6.66 3.32 11.44
N GLU A 20 7.94 3.17 11.81
CA GLU A 20 8.87 4.29 12.01
C GLU A 20 9.20 5.03 10.73
N ASN A 21 9.29 4.32 9.60
CA ASN A 21 9.68 4.93 8.31
C ASN A 21 8.48 5.22 7.39
N PHE A 22 7.29 4.69 7.72
CA PHE A 22 6.10 4.77 6.89
C PHE A 22 5.76 6.20 6.48
N ALA A 23 5.65 7.13 7.43
CA ALA A 23 5.24 8.51 7.15
C ALA A 23 6.25 9.26 6.24
N MET A 24 7.54 9.00 6.43
CA MET A 24 8.62 9.57 5.63
C MET A 24 8.56 9.04 4.19
N ASN A 25 8.41 7.73 4.02
CA ASN A 25 8.35 7.10 2.71
C ASN A 25 7.05 7.49 1.96
N TYR A 26 5.92 7.54 2.66
CA TYR A 26 4.64 7.99 2.12
C TYR A 26 4.75 9.42 1.57
N ARG A 27 5.39 10.34 2.33
CA ARG A 27 5.64 11.70 1.88
C ARG A 27 6.54 11.73 0.64
N ALA A 28 7.59 10.92 0.58
CA ALA A 28 8.43 10.82 -0.61
C ALA A 28 7.63 10.34 -1.84
N CYS A 29 6.71 9.40 -1.67
CA CYS A 29 5.78 8.97 -2.72
C CYS A 29 4.86 10.10 -3.17
N GLN A 30 4.35 10.93 -2.25
CA GLN A 30 3.55 12.12 -2.58
C GLN A 30 4.35 13.13 -3.41
N GLU A 31 5.57 13.46 -2.97
CA GLU A 31 6.47 14.38 -3.68
C GLU A 31 6.84 13.83 -5.07
N ALA A 32 6.95 12.51 -5.21
CA ALA A 32 7.18 11.83 -6.49
C ALA A 32 5.91 11.68 -7.36
N GLN A 33 4.74 12.11 -6.88
CA GLN A 33 3.44 11.95 -7.54
C GLN A 33 3.12 10.47 -7.86
N VAL A 34 3.31 9.59 -6.88
CA VAL A 34 2.84 8.20 -6.92
C VAL A 34 1.33 8.18 -6.73
N GLU A 35 0.63 7.35 -7.51
CA GLU A 35 -0.83 7.25 -7.51
C GLU A 35 -1.37 6.08 -6.66
N LEU A 36 -0.53 5.11 -6.31
CA LEU A 36 -0.88 3.95 -5.48
C LEU A 36 0.39 3.43 -4.79
N ILE A 37 0.29 3.06 -3.52
CA ILE A 37 1.34 2.33 -2.79
C ILE A 37 0.82 0.93 -2.49
N GLU A 38 1.57 -0.10 -2.88
CA GLU A 38 1.24 -1.50 -2.66
C GLU A 38 2.08 -2.08 -1.51
N GLN A 39 1.38 -2.79 -0.62
CA GLN A 39 1.86 -3.48 0.57
C GLN A 39 3.09 -2.83 1.24
N PRO A 40 2.94 -1.62 1.82
CA PRO A 40 4.04 -0.96 2.52
C PRO A 40 4.51 -1.75 3.75
N LEU A 41 3.58 -2.22 4.56
CA LEU A 41 3.85 -2.88 5.83
C LEU A 41 3.67 -4.39 5.69
N ALA A 42 4.43 -5.15 6.48
CA ALA A 42 4.31 -6.60 6.53
C ALA A 42 2.92 -7.05 6.99
N ASP A 43 2.45 -8.17 6.46
CA ASP A 43 1.20 -8.79 6.86
C ASP A 43 1.21 -9.08 8.38
N GLY A 44 0.08 -8.79 9.03
CA GLY A 44 -0.06 -8.84 10.49
C GLY A 44 0.66 -7.72 11.26
N GLN A 45 1.40 -6.82 10.59
CA GLN A 45 2.09 -5.67 11.18
C GLN A 45 1.69 -4.35 10.50
N ASP A 46 0.44 -4.28 10.03
CA ASP A 46 -0.12 -3.20 9.23
C ASP A 46 -1.24 -2.43 9.95
N ALA A 47 -1.39 -2.61 11.27
CA ALA A 47 -2.43 -1.98 12.08
C ALA A 47 -2.41 -0.45 12.04
N LEU A 48 -1.23 0.17 11.83
CA LEU A 48 -1.08 1.61 11.60
C LEU A 48 -2.06 2.13 10.52
N LEU A 49 -2.34 1.33 9.49
CA LEU A 49 -3.19 1.71 8.37
C LEU A 49 -4.67 1.94 8.74
N GLU A 50 -5.14 1.35 9.84
CA GLU A 50 -6.53 1.56 10.32
C GLU A 50 -6.82 3.03 10.61
N THR A 51 -5.80 3.77 11.06
CA THR A 51 -5.92 5.18 11.44
C THR A 51 -5.26 6.13 10.44
N TRP A 52 -4.43 5.62 9.52
CA TRP A 52 -3.78 6.46 8.52
C TRP A 52 -4.76 6.94 7.46
N ARG A 53 -4.76 8.24 7.18
CA ARG A 53 -5.58 8.85 6.12
C ARG A 53 -4.70 9.77 5.30
N GLY A 54 -4.53 9.45 4.02
CA GLY A 54 -3.76 10.24 3.09
C GLY A 54 -4.30 10.16 1.66
N PRO A 55 -3.84 11.03 0.75
CA PRO A 55 -4.39 11.15 -0.60
C PRO A 55 -3.92 10.06 -1.58
N ILE A 56 -2.83 9.35 -1.28
CA ILE A 56 -2.40 8.17 -2.05
C ILE A 56 -3.09 6.94 -1.44
N PRO A 57 -3.91 6.21 -2.21
CA PRO A 57 -4.49 4.96 -1.77
C PRO A 57 -3.42 3.91 -1.49
N ILE A 58 -3.67 3.06 -0.49
CA ILE A 58 -2.82 1.92 -0.14
C ILE A 58 -3.52 0.63 -0.59
N CYS A 59 -2.77 -0.21 -1.29
CA CYS A 59 -3.22 -1.48 -1.84
C CYS A 59 -2.69 -2.64 -0.99
N ALA A 60 -3.58 -3.54 -0.59
CA ALA A 60 -3.16 -4.83 -0.03
C ALA A 60 -2.78 -5.79 -1.16
N ASP A 61 -1.67 -6.51 -1.01
CA ASP A 61 -1.34 -7.67 -1.82
C ASP A 61 -1.08 -8.90 -0.95
N GLU A 62 0.03 -8.92 -0.21
CA GLU A 62 0.39 -10.02 0.70
C GLU A 62 -0.67 -10.21 1.79
N SER A 63 -1.31 -9.15 2.29
CA SER A 63 -2.41 -9.26 3.26
C SER A 63 -3.75 -9.71 2.64
N ALA A 64 -3.87 -9.80 1.31
CA ALA A 64 -5.11 -10.12 0.62
C ALA A 64 -5.05 -11.49 -0.04
N HIS A 65 -5.58 -12.54 0.61
CA HIS A 65 -5.51 -13.90 0.11
C HIS A 65 -6.81 -14.36 -0.55
N ASN A 66 -7.93 -14.22 0.14
CA ASN A 66 -9.23 -14.69 -0.33
C ASN A 66 -10.37 -13.77 0.13
N ILE A 67 -11.61 -14.17 -0.21
CA ILE A 67 -12.80 -13.34 0.06
C ILE A 67 -13.08 -13.12 1.55
N GLY A 68 -12.56 -14.00 2.43
CA GLY A 68 -12.73 -13.90 3.87
C GLY A 68 -11.97 -12.73 4.50
N ASP A 69 -10.92 -12.23 3.84
CA ASP A 69 -10.08 -11.16 4.36
C ASP A 69 -10.68 -9.77 4.15
N LEU A 70 -11.64 -9.65 3.22
CA LEU A 70 -12.11 -8.35 2.70
C LEU A 70 -12.67 -7.42 3.77
N GLU A 71 -13.38 -7.95 4.77
CA GLU A 71 -13.98 -7.12 5.83
C GLU A 71 -12.91 -6.48 6.72
N ALA A 72 -11.85 -7.23 7.06
CA ALA A 72 -10.72 -6.70 7.81
C ALA A 72 -9.90 -5.72 6.95
N LEU A 73 -9.63 -6.08 5.69
CA LEU A 73 -8.85 -5.24 4.78
C LEU A 73 -9.51 -3.90 4.51
N ALA A 74 -10.84 -3.83 4.43
CA ALA A 74 -11.58 -2.58 4.19
C ALA A 74 -11.34 -1.51 5.28
N GLN A 75 -10.86 -1.90 6.47
CA GLN A 75 -10.52 -0.97 7.53
C GLN A 75 -9.15 -0.31 7.33
N ARG A 76 -8.25 -0.95 6.58
CA ARG A 76 -6.83 -0.59 6.41
C ARG A 76 -6.50 -0.09 5.00
N TYR A 77 -7.09 -0.72 3.98
CA TYR A 77 -6.70 -0.58 2.58
C TYR A 77 -7.81 0.04 1.73
N GLN A 78 -7.41 0.73 0.66
CA GLN A 78 -8.32 1.37 -0.29
C GLN A 78 -8.35 0.64 -1.64
N ALA A 79 -7.42 -0.28 -1.85
CA ALA A 79 -7.35 -1.16 -3.01
C ALA A 79 -6.88 -2.56 -2.59
N ILE A 80 -7.16 -3.55 -3.44
CA ILE A 80 -6.64 -4.91 -3.30
C ILE A 80 -6.04 -5.36 -4.63
N ASN A 81 -4.90 -6.03 -4.58
CA ASN A 81 -4.35 -6.75 -5.73
C ASN A 81 -4.97 -8.15 -5.76
N ILE A 82 -5.55 -8.57 -6.88
CA ILE A 82 -6.13 -9.90 -7.03
C ILE A 82 -5.20 -10.72 -7.94
N LYS A 83 -4.65 -11.80 -7.40
CA LYS A 83 -3.77 -12.73 -8.11
C LYS A 83 -4.34 -14.14 -7.95
N LEU A 84 -4.30 -14.94 -9.02
CA LEU A 84 -4.91 -16.28 -9.05
C LEU A 84 -4.21 -17.28 -8.14
N ASP A 85 -2.92 -17.06 -7.87
CA ASP A 85 -2.08 -17.96 -7.08
C ASP A 85 -2.23 -17.74 -5.56
N LYS A 86 -3.07 -16.79 -5.13
CA LYS A 86 -3.31 -16.52 -3.71
C LYS A 86 -4.33 -17.50 -3.14
N THR A 87 -4.05 -17.99 -1.93
CA THR A 87 -4.88 -18.96 -1.18
C THR A 87 -5.22 -18.41 0.19
#